data_AF-A0A3D2A944-F1
#
_entry.id   AF-A0A3D2A944-F1
#
_cell.length_a   1.000
_cell.length_b   1.000
_cell.length_c   1.000
_cell.angle_alpha   90.00
_cell.angle_beta   90.00
_cell.angle_gamma   90.00
#
_symmetry.space_group_name_H-M   'P 1'
#
loop_
_entity.id
_entity.type
_entity.pdbx_description
1 polymer ?
#
loop_
_entity_poly.entity_id
_entity_poly.type
_entity_poly.pdbx_seq_one_letter_code
_entity_poly.pdbx_strand_id
1 'polypeptide(L)'
;MKKGIVGKKLGMTQLFDANGNVVPVTVIEAGPCVISQKKTAENDGYEAVQIGFGDLKASKVKKPLKGHFAKGDVAPKKVLREFRFEDISEMNVGDIIKADVFAEGDAVDV
;
A
#
# COMPACT_ATOMS: atom_id res chain seq x y z
N MET A 1 6.65 13.90 -4.79
CA MET A 1 5.68 13.15 -3.98
C MET A 1 6.30 11.84 -3.53
N LYS A 2 6.35 11.60 -2.22
CA LYS A 2 6.68 10.27 -1.69
C LYS A 2 5.51 9.34 -2.01
N LYS A 3 5.78 8.27 -2.75
CA LYS A 3 4.80 7.23 -3.11
C LYS A 3 5.07 6.04 -2.21
N GLY A 4 4.01 5.38 -1.74
CA GLY A 4 4.13 4.21 -0.88
C GLY A 4 3.09 3.18 -1.25
N ILE A 5 3.51 1.91 -1.30
CA ILE A 5 2.62 0.78 -1.49
C ILE A 5 3.00 -0.33 -0.51
N VAL A 6 2.03 -1.15 -0.15
CA VAL A 6 2.28 -2.37 0.62
C VAL A 6 2.20 -3.53 -0.34
N GLY A 7 3.30 -4.28 -0.44
CA GLY A 7 3.37 -5.48 -1.27
C GLY A 7 3.69 -6.73 -0.47
N LYS A 8 3.61 -7.87 -1.15
CA LYS A 8 4.06 -9.17 -0.65
C LYS A 8 5.19 -9.68 -1.53
N LYS A 9 6.34 -10.00 -0.95
CA LYS A 9 7.42 -10.70 -1.64
C LYS A 9 6.92 -12.09 -2.07
N LEU A 10 6.89 -12.35 -3.37
CA LEU A 10 6.54 -13.65 -3.94
C LEU A 10 7.76 -14.56 -4.06
N GLY A 11 8.91 -13.99 -4.41
CA GLY A 11 10.14 -14.75 -4.60
C GLY A 11 11.19 -13.95 -5.36
N MET A 12 12.22 -14.66 -5.82
CA MET A 12 13.29 -14.10 -6.63
C MET A 12 13.39 -14.89 -7.93
N THR A 13 13.69 -14.20 -9.01
CA THR A 13 13.98 -14.79 -10.31
C THR A 13 15.13 -14.02 -10.95
N GLN A 14 15.52 -14.39 -12.17
CA GLN A 14 16.52 -13.70 -12.95
C GLN A 14 15.94 -13.32 -14.32
N LEU A 15 16.31 -12.14 -14.80
CA LEU A 15 15.99 -11.67 -16.15
C LEU A 15 17.29 -11.50 -16.93
N PHE A 16 17.22 -11.75 -18.23
CA PHE A 16 18.33 -11.45 -19.14
C PHE A 16 18.09 -10.08 -19.76
N ASP A 17 19.08 -9.19 -19.68
CA ASP A 17 19.03 -7.92 -20.39
C ASP A 17 19.29 -8.11 -21.90
N ALA A 18 19.14 -7.04 -22.67
CA ALA A 18 19.37 -7.05 -24.12
C ALA A 18 20.83 -7.37 -24.50
N ASN A 19 21.78 -7.24 -23.57
CA ASN A 19 23.19 -7.53 -23.76
C ASN A 19 23.57 -8.97 -23.31
N GLY A 20 22.60 -9.75 -22.82
CA GLY A 20 22.81 -11.12 -22.32
C GLY A 20 23.29 -11.20 -20.88
N ASN A 21 23.31 -10.10 -20.12
CA ASN A 21 23.66 -10.12 -18.70
C ASN A 21 22.50 -10.64 -17.85
N VAL A 22 22.84 -11.36 -16.78
CA VAL A 22 21.87 -11.87 -15.81
C VAL A 22 21.62 -10.81 -14.74
N VAL A 23 20.36 -10.36 -14.63
CA VAL A 23 19.90 -9.42 -13.61
C VAL A 23 19.03 -10.15 -12.59
N PRO A 24 19.45 -10.29 -11.33
CA PRO A 24 18.63 -10.87 -10.29
C PRO A 24 17.51 -9.90 -9.90
N VAL A 25 16.27 -10.37 -9.86
CA VAL A 25 15.10 -9.55 -9.54
C VAL A 25 14.24 -10.19 -8.45
N THR A 26 13.59 -9.36 -7.65
CA THR A 26 12.60 -9.79 -6.66
C THR A 26 11.21 -9.49 -7.18
N VAL A 27 10.34 -10.51 -7.20
CA VAL A 27 8.95 -10.34 -7.59
C VAL A 27 8.13 -9.96 -6.37
N ILE A 28 7.47 -8.81 -6.44
CA ILE A 28 6.60 -8.28 -5.37
C ILE A 28 5.18 -8.18 -5.92
N GLU A 29 4.23 -8.85 -5.27
CA GLU A 29 2.80 -8.65 -5.50
C GLU A 29 2.40 -7.34 -4.82
N ALA A 30 2.20 -6.28 -5.61
CA ALA A 30 1.85 -4.96 -5.12
C ALA A 30 0.41 -4.59 -5.52
N GLY A 31 -0.46 -4.47 -4.52
CA GLY A 31 -1.84 -4.06 -4.68
C GLY A 31 -2.84 -5.15 -5.15
N PRO A 32 -4.14 -4.82 -5.21
CA PRO A 32 -4.70 -3.50 -4.93
C PRO A 32 -4.64 -3.14 -3.43
N CYS A 33 -4.06 -1.98 -3.15
CA CYS A 33 -3.99 -1.39 -1.82
C CYS A 33 -5.12 -0.37 -1.66
N VAL A 34 -5.76 -0.29 -0.50
CA VAL A 34 -6.83 0.69 -0.24
C VAL A 34 -6.44 1.63 0.89
N ILE A 35 -6.74 2.92 0.78
CA ILE A 35 -6.55 3.86 1.88
C ILE A 35 -7.68 3.66 2.90
N SER A 36 -7.35 3.20 4.11
CA SER A 36 -8.33 2.92 5.17
C SER A 36 -8.58 4.11 6.10
N GLN A 37 -7.59 4.99 6.26
CA GLN A 37 -7.71 6.18 7.10
C GLN A 37 -6.74 7.26 6.61
N LYS A 38 -7.21 8.51 6.64
CA LYS A 38 -6.37 9.71 6.51
C LYS A 38 -6.17 10.32 7.89
N LYS A 39 -4.91 10.59 8.25
CA LYS A 39 -4.52 11.23 9.51
C LYS A 39 -4.03 12.64 9.21
N THR A 40 -4.58 13.62 9.91
CA THR A 40 -4.26 15.04 9.72
C THR A 40 -3.58 15.60 10.96
N ALA A 41 -2.82 16.68 10.81
CA ALA A 41 -2.17 17.33 11.94
C ALA A 41 -3.15 17.75 13.05
N GLU A 42 -4.36 18.16 12.68
CA GLU A 42 -5.41 18.58 13.62
C GLU A 42 -5.99 17.42 14.45
N ASN A 43 -6.20 16.26 13.84
CA ASN A 43 -6.84 15.11 14.52
C ASN A 43 -5.82 14.18 15.20
N ASP A 44 -4.66 13.97 14.58
CA ASP A 44 -3.70 12.93 14.97
C ASP A 44 -2.31 13.49 15.32
N GLY A 45 -2.07 14.80 15.14
CA GLY A 45 -0.78 15.46 15.44
C GLY A 45 0.29 15.29 14.36
N TYR A 46 -0.01 14.59 13.26
CA TYR A 46 0.86 14.44 12.09
C TYR A 46 0.07 14.07 10.84
N GLU A 47 0.69 14.26 9.66
CA GLU A 47 0.11 13.87 8.38
C GLU A 47 0.56 12.47 7.97
N ALA A 48 -0.40 11.59 7.72
CA ALA A 48 -0.16 10.24 7.23
C ALA A 48 -1.40 9.64 6.58
N VAL A 49 -1.18 8.63 5.75
CA VAL A 49 -2.24 7.75 5.27
C VAL A 49 -2.00 6.33 5.75
N GLN A 50 -3.09 5.68 6.17
CA GLN A 50 -3.09 4.27 6.47
C GLN A 50 -3.53 3.51 5.22
N ILE A 51 -2.66 2.61 4.76
CA ILE A 51 -2.85 1.78 3.57
C ILE A 51 -3.07 0.34 3.99
N GLY A 52 -4.13 -0.26 3.45
CA GLY A 52 -4.49 -1.65 3.64
C GLY A 52 -4.16 -2.54 2.45
N PHE A 53 -3.60 -3.71 2.71
CA PHE A 53 -3.23 -4.71 1.70
C PHE A 53 -3.76 -6.11 2.03
N GLY A 54 -4.13 -6.83 0.97
CA GLY A 54 -4.61 -8.22 0.99
C GLY A 54 -6.03 -8.35 1.55
N ASP A 55 -6.91 -9.04 0.82
CA ASP A 55 -8.31 -9.16 1.24
C ASP A 55 -8.49 -10.10 2.44
N LEU A 56 -9.35 -9.68 3.37
CA LEU A 56 -9.77 -10.46 4.52
C LEU A 56 -11.29 -10.62 4.52
N LYS A 57 -11.77 -11.87 4.62
CA LYS A 57 -13.21 -12.15 4.77
C LYS A 57 -13.75 -11.45 6.02
N ALA A 58 -14.91 -10.79 5.91
CA ALA A 58 -15.54 -10.07 7.02
C ALA A 58 -15.78 -10.92 8.29
N SER A 59 -15.96 -12.24 8.13
CA SER A 59 -16.09 -13.19 9.24
C SER A 59 -14.80 -13.36 10.06
N LYS A 60 -13.63 -13.11 9.47
CA LYS A 60 -12.31 -13.23 10.12
C LYS A 60 -11.82 -11.93 10.75
N VAL A 61 -12.55 -10.82 10.58
CA VAL A 61 -12.18 -9.51 11.12
C VAL A 61 -12.52 -9.44 12.60
N LYS A 62 -11.56 -9.00 13.42
CA LYS A 62 -11.78 -8.77 14.87
C LYS A 62 -12.78 -7.62 15.08
N LYS A 63 -13.60 -7.69 16.13
CA LYS A 63 -14.68 -6.70 16.40
C LYS A 63 -14.21 -5.22 16.32
N PRO A 64 -13.07 -4.80 16.91
CA PRO A 64 -12.64 -3.40 16.83
C PRO A 64 -12.33 -2.95 15.39
N LEU A 65 -11.69 -3.81 14.61
CA LEU A 65 -11.34 -3.51 13.22
C LEU A 65 -12.56 -3.45 12.31
N LYS A 66 -13.66 -4.14 12.64
CA LYS A 66 -14.90 -4.03 11.85
C LYS A 66 -15.45 -2.61 11.85
N GLY A 67 -15.50 -1.96 13.02
CA GLY A 67 -15.94 -0.57 13.13
C GLY A 67 -14.99 0.39 12.41
N HIS A 68 -13.68 0.12 12.49
CA HIS A 68 -12.66 0.88 11.77
C HIS A 68 -12.88 0.85 10.25
N PHE A 69 -13.01 -0.34 9.67
CA PHE A 69 -13.25 -0.51 8.23
C PHE A 69 -14.62 0.03 7.79
N ALA A 70 -15.65 -0.12 8.63
CA ALA A 70 -16.99 0.41 8.33
C ALA A 70 -17.03 1.94 8.35
N LYS A 71 -16.26 2.60 9.22
CA LYS A 71 -16.18 4.07 9.28
C LYS A 71 -15.62 4.67 7.99
N GLY A 72 -14.67 3.98 7.36
CA GLY A 72 -14.07 4.39 6.09
C GLY A 72 -14.75 3.82 4.85
N ASP A 73 -15.85 3.07 5.00
CA ASP A 73 -16.50 2.30 3.92
C ASP A 73 -15.52 1.48 3.05
N VAL A 74 -14.53 0.87 3.71
CA VAL A 74 -13.47 0.11 3.04
C VAL A 74 -13.59 -1.38 3.33
N ALA A 75 -13.31 -2.20 2.32
CA ALA A 75 -13.26 -3.64 2.48
C ALA A 75 -12.17 -4.04 3.50
N PRO A 76 -12.41 -5.02 4.39
CA PRO A 76 -11.42 -5.43 5.37
C PRO A 76 -10.13 -5.95 4.74
N LYS A 77 -9.00 -5.43 5.20
CA LYS A 77 -7.67 -5.83 4.74
C LYS A 77 -6.90 -6.60 5.81
N LYS A 78 -5.98 -7.47 5.37
CA LYS A 78 -5.13 -8.31 6.22
C LYS A 78 -4.04 -7.51 6.91
N VAL A 79 -3.42 -6.60 6.16
CA VAL A 79 -2.29 -5.80 6.62
C VAL A 79 -2.69 -4.34 6.54
N LEU A 80 -2.40 -3.59 7.62
CA LEU A 80 -2.52 -2.13 7.67
C LEU A 80 -1.13 -1.56 7.96
N ARG A 81 -0.71 -0.55 7.20
CA ARG A 81 0.54 0.18 7.40
C ARG A 81 0.31 1.66 7.21
N GLU A 82 1.04 2.47 7.98
CA GLU A 82 0.97 3.93 7.88
C GLU A 82 2.17 4.45 7.13
N PHE A 83 1.93 5.39 6.22
CA PHE A 83 2.95 6.12 5.49
C PHE A 83 2.79 7.60 5.78
N ARG A 84 3.89 8.23 6.18
CA ARG A 84 3.96 9.68 6.36
C ARG A 84 4.36 10.31 5.04
N PHE A 85 3.52 11.21 4.55
CA PHE A 85 3.78 11.97 3.34
C PHE A 85 3.79 13.46 3.68
N GLU A 86 4.53 14.23 2.88
CA GLU A 86 4.59 15.71 3.01
C GLU A 86 3.30 16.37 2.52
N ASP A 87 2.57 15.70 1.63
CA ASP A 87 1.27 16.13 1.14
C ASP A 87 0.36 14.89 1.02
N ILE A 88 -0.77 14.95 1.72
CA ILE A 88 -1.84 13.94 1.69
C ILE A 88 -3.15 14.52 1.15
N SER A 89 -3.18 15.78 0.69
CA SER A 89 -4.41 16.49 0.32
C SER A 89 -5.22 15.73 -0.74
N GLU A 90 -4.54 15.17 -1.74
CA GLU A 90 -5.16 14.46 -2.86
C GLU A 90 -5.59 13.02 -2.53
N MET A 91 -5.19 12.49 -1.38
CA MET A 91 -5.51 11.12 -0.97
C MET A 91 -6.80 11.08 -0.14
N ASN A 92 -7.74 10.23 -0.54
CA ASN A 92 -9.01 10.03 0.14
C ASN A 92 -9.16 8.60 0.67
N VAL A 93 -9.94 8.44 1.72
CA VAL A 93 -10.31 7.12 2.23
C VAL A 93 -11.15 6.41 1.17
N GLY A 94 -10.80 5.15 0.88
CA GLY A 94 -11.42 4.37 -0.20
C GLY A 94 -10.61 4.35 -1.50
N ASP A 95 -9.66 5.26 -1.68
CA ASP A 95 -8.82 5.28 -2.90
C ASP A 95 -8.00 4.00 -3.04
N ILE A 96 -7.86 3.54 -4.28
CA ILE A 96 -7.13 2.32 -4.63
C ILE A 96 -5.77 2.69 -5.21
N ILE A 97 -4.71 2.26 -4.53
CA ILE A 97 -3.33 2.39 -4.97
C ILE A 97 -2.90 1.08 -5.63
N LYS A 98 -2.45 1.16 -6.87
CA LYS A 98 -1.93 0.03 -7.65
C LYS A 98 -0.42 0.20 -7.90
N ALA A 99 0.20 -0.81 -8.48
CA ALA A 99 1.64 -0.79 -8.80
C ALA A 99 2.01 0.27 -9.87
N ASP A 100 1.03 0.74 -10.64
CA ASP A 100 1.19 1.78 -11.68
C ASP A 100 1.63 3.14 -11.15
N VAL A 101 1.60 3.35 -9.83
CA VAL A 101 2.18 4.55 -9.22
C VAL A 101 3.70 4.61 -9.40
N PHE A 102 4.38 3.48 -9.63
CA PHE A 102 5.81 3.43 -9.92
C PHE A 102 6.03 3.30 -11.43
N ALA A 103 6.96 4.08 -11.96
CA ALA A 103 7.39 3.96 -13.34
C ALA A 103 8.62 3.04 -13.44
N GLU A 104 8.82 2.44 -14.61
CA GLU A 104 10.06 1.71 -14.90
C GLU A 104 11.26 2.64 -14.74
N GLY A 105 12.27 2.20 -14.00
CA GLY A 105 13.47 2.99 -13.69
C GLY A 105 13.39 3.79 -12.38
N ASP A 106 12.25 3.83 -11.70
CA ASP A 106 12.15 4.47 -10.37
C ASP A 106 13.02 3.72 -9.35
N ALA A 107 13.89 4.46 -8.65
CA ALA A 107 14.60 3.95 -7.48
C ALA A 107 13.64 3.90 -6.28
N VAL A 108 13.57 2.75 -5.60
CA VAL A 108 12.65 2.51 -4.49
C VAL A 108 13.37 2.01 -3.25
N ASP A 109 12.87 2.41 -2.08
CA ASP A 109 13.27 1.87 -0.78
C ASP A 109 12.29 0.76 -0.36
N VAL A 110 12.82 -0.42 0.00
CA VAL A 110 12.03 -1.65 0.30
C VAL A 110 12.27 -2.16 1.71
#